data_AF-A0A1B6I7K9-F1
#
_entry.id   AF-A0A1B6I7K9-F1
#
_cell.length_a   1.000
_cell.length_b   1.000
_cell.length_c   1.000
_cell.angle_alpha   90.00
_cell.angle_beta   90.00
_cell.angle_gamma   90.00
#
_symmetry.space_group_name_H-M   'P 1'
#
loop_
_entity.id
_entity.type
_entity.pdbx_description
1 polymer ?
#
loop_
_entity_poly.entity_id
_entity_poly.type
_entity_poly.pdbx_seq_one_letter_code
_entity_poly.pdbx_strand_id
1 'polypeptide(L)'
;ENDACLIRIQAPISNTTISLYFDSFFCPRSTSAPTGAENKMIVYDGINDQAQELASFCDTSFQPNPIFSTGPALYIKFLVMFRSGYFDMIYTTTDKGRGCGGQFREPYGKFSSPLYPSPYKEDNSCRWDISVPH
;
A
#
# COMPACT_ATOMS: atom_id res chain seq x y z
N GLU A 1 7.24 -7.77 -23.96
CA GLU A 1 7.76 -7.84 -22.58
C GLU A 1 6.64 -7.48 -21.63
N ASN A 2 6.47 -8.21 -20.52
CA ASN A 2 5.51 -7.83 -19.49
C ASN A 2 6.14 -6.73 -18.63
N ASP A 3 5.76 -5.48 -18.90
CA ASP A 3 6.26 -4.32 -18.17
C ASP A 3 5.70 -4.32 -16.74
N ALA A 4 6.58 -4.56 -15.77
CA ALA A 4 6.25 -4.45 -14.35
C ALA A 4 6.71 -3.09 -13.81
N CYS A 5 5.83 -2.38 -13.10
CA CYS A 5 6.24 -1.24 -12.28
C CYS A 5 6.65 -1.76 -10.90
N LEU A 6 7.89 -1.46 -10.50
CA LEU A 6 8.48 -1.92 -9.25
C LEU A 6 8.76 -0.71 -8.36
N ILE A 7 8.19 -0.69 -7.16
CA ILE A 7 8.35 0.40 -6.18
C ILE A 7 8.90 -0.18 -4.89
N ARG A 8 9.86 0.51 -4.30
CA ARG A 8 10.39 0.18 -2.97
C ARG A 8 10.24 1.38 -2.05
N ILE A 9 9.54 1.19 -0.94
CA ILE A 9 9.44 2.16 0.15
C ILE A 9 10.35 1.65 1.27
N GLN A 10 11.28 2.48 1.71
CA GLN A 10 12.20 2.15 2.80
C GLN A 10 12.20 3.31 3.79
N ALA A 11 11.72 3.05 5.00
CA ALA A 11 11.82 3.98 6.10
C ALA A 11 13.28 4.11 6.55
N PRO A 12 13.73 5.32 6.93
CA PRO A 12 15.10 5.56 7.37
C PRO A 12 15.42 4.95 8.74
N ILE A 13 14.40 4.64 9.55
CA ILE A 13 14.55 4.14 10.92
C ILE A 13 14.08 2.68 10.96
N SER A 14 14.93 1.78 11.47
CA SER A 14 14.68 0.33 11.47
C SER A 14 13.51 -0.11 12.34
N ASN A 15 13.22 0.58 13.45
CA ASN A 15 12.10 0.28 14.35
C ASN A 15 10.82 1.05 13.98
N THR A 16 10.53 1.17 12.68
CA THR A 16 9.30 1.80 12.19
C THR A 16 8.51 0.85 11.30
N THR A 17 7.22 1.09 11.24
CA THR A 17 6.31 0.44 10.30
C THR A 17 5.79 1.47 9.29
N ILE A 18 5.33 0.99 8.15
CA ILE A 18 4.78 1.76 7.05
C ILE A 18 3.28 1.47 6.96
N SER A 19 2.49 2.53 6.83
CA SER A 19 1.07 2.47 6.49
C SER A 19 0.89 3.03 5.08
N LEU A 20 0.39 2.22 4.17
CA LEU A 20 0.15 2.55 2.76
C LEU A 20 -1.35 2.64 2.52
N TYR A 21 -1.81 3.76 1.98
CA TYR A 21 -3.21 4.04 1.69
C TYR A 21 -3.39 4.30 0.20
N PHE A 22 -4.52 3.84 -0.34
CA PHE A 22 -4.86 4.01 -1.75
C PHE A 22 -5.83 5.17 -1.90
N ASP A 23 -5.46 6.20 -2.64
CA ASP A 23 -6.36 7.29 -2.97
C ASP A 23 -7.19 6.99 -4.22
N SER A 24 -6.54 6.49 -5.28
CA SER A 24 -7.19 5.96 -6.47
C SER A 24 -6.50 4.67 -6.92
N PHE A 25 -7.26 3.75 -7.50
CA PHE A 25 -6.72 2.49 -8.00
C PHE A 25 -7.60 1.96 -9.11
N PHE A 26 -7.00 1.64 -10.24
CA PHE A 26 -7.65 0.95 -11.34
C PHE A 26 -6.74 -0.12 -11.90
N CYS A 27 -7.23 -1.34 -11.82
CA CYS A 27 -6.55 -2.50 -12.34
C CYS A 27 -7.59 -3.33 -13.09
N PRO A 28 -7.62 -3.28 -14.43
CA PRO A 28 -8.65 -3.96 -15.19
C PRO A 28 -8.46 -5.47 -15.08
N ARG A 29 -9.57 -6.22 -14.94
CA ARG A 29 -9.52 -7.67 -15.01
C ARG A 29 -8.96 -8.10 -16.38
N SER A 30 -8.01 -9.02 -16.41
CA SER A 30 -7.51 -9.61 -17.66
C SER A 30 -8.61 -10.43 -18.32
N THR A 31 -9.43 -9.82 -19.19
CA THR A 31 -10.49 -10.51 -19.95
C THR A 31 -9.96 -11.17 -21.23
N SER A 32 -8.76 -10.81 -21.68
CA SER A 32 -8.18 -11.25 -22.96
C SER A 32 -6.69 -11.62 -22.86
N ALA A 33 -6.24 -12.01 -21.67
CA ALA A 33 -4.84 -12.37 -21.48
C ALA A 33 -4.50 -13.71 -22.17
N PRO A 34 -3.36 -13.83 -22.86
CA PRO A 34 -2.81 -15.14 -23.19
C PRO A 34 -2.60 -15.93 -21.89
N THR A 35 -2.74 -17.25 -21.95
CA THR A 35 -2.73 -18.15 -20.79
C THR A 35 -1.60 -17.80 -19.81
N GLY A 36 -1.98 -17.26 -18.64
CA GLY A 36 -1.09 -16.96 -17.51
C GLY A 36 -0.71 -15.49 -17.29
N ALA A 37 -1.12 -14.53 -18.13
CA ALA A 37 -0.80 -13.11 -17.95
C ALA A 37 -1.92 -12.34 -17.22
N GLU A 38 -1.96 -12.38 -15.90
CA GLU A 38 -2.96 -11.64 -15.12
C GLU A 38 -2.43 -10.28 -14.66
N ASN A 39 -3.26 -9.25 -14.81
CA ASN A 39 -3.02 -7.95 -14.17
C ASN A 39 -3.06 -8.14 -12.65
N LYS A 40 -2.09 -7.54 -11.93
CA LYS A 40 -1.92 -7.79 -10.51
C LYS A 40 -1.13 -6.68 -9.83
N MET A 41 -1.62 -6.20 -8.70
CA MET A 41 -0.84 -5.48 -7.70
C MET A 41 -0.45 -6.47 -6.61
N ILE A 42 0.85 -6.56 -6.30
CA ILE A 42 1.38 -7.37 -5.20
C ILE A 42 2.18 -6.46 -4.27
N VAL A 43 1.95 -6.58 -2.97
CA VAL A 43 2.69 -5.84 -1.94
C VAL A 43 3.35 -6.83 -0.99
N TYR A 44 4.66 -6.69 -0.84
CA TYR A 44 5.52 -7.54 -0.03
C TYR A 44 6.07 -6.78 1.18
N ASP A 45 6.13 -7.45 2.33
CA ASP A 45 6.61 -6.92 3.62
C ASP A 45 8.15 -6.97 3.72
N GLY A 46 8.84 -6.23 2.86
CA GLY A 46 10.29 -6.24 2.80
C GLY A 46 10.86 -5.45 1.63
N ILE A 47 12.11 -5.76 1.27
CA ILE A 47 12.89 -5.00 0.28
C ILE A 47 12.77 -5.52 -1.16
N ASN A 48 12.19 -6.71 -1.36
CA ASN A 48 12.08 -7.40 -2.65
C ASN A 48 10.89 -8.40 -2.67
N ASP A 49 10.72 -9.12 -3.78
CA ASP A 49 9.64 -10.09 -4.00
C ASP A 49 9.86 -11.47 -3.36
N GLN A 50 10.94 -11.66 -2.59
CA GLN A 50 11.16 -12.84 -1.76
C GLN A 50 10.61 -12.69 -0.34
N ALA A 51 10.18 -11.47 0.03
CA ALA A 51 9.57 -11.19 1.32
C ALA A 51 8.12 -11.71 1.39
N GLN A 52 7.53 -11.68 2.58
CA GLN A 52 6.15 -12.14 2.80
C GLN A 52 5.17 -11.28 1.98
N GLU A 53 4.33 -11.92 1.18
CA GLU A 53 3.23 -11.23 0.50
C GLU A 53 2.17 -10.80 1.52
N LEU A 54 1.86 -9.51 1.55
CA LEU A 54 0.80 -8.92 2.39
C LEU A 54 -0.53 -8.88 1.67
N ALA A 55 -0.50 -8.59 0.36
CA ALA A 55 -1.70 -8.45 -0.44
C ALA A 55 -1.41 -8.70 -1.92
N SER A 56 -2.44 -9.20 -2.60
CA SER A 56 -2.43 -9.49 -4.04
C SER A 56 -3.84 -9.22 -4.58
N PHE A 57 -3.99 -8.23 -5.45
CA PHE A 57 -5.32 -7.84 -5.95
C PHE A 57 -5.26 -7.12 -7.30
N CYS A 58 -6.37 -7.21 -8.05
CA CYS A 58 -6.66 -6.48 -9.27
C CYS A 58 -8.17 -6.52 -9.56
N ASP A 59 -8.98 -6.36 -8.51
CA ASP A 59 -10.44 -6.31 -8.66
C ASP A 59 -10.85 -4.85 -8.93
N THR A 60 -11.68 -4.65 -9.95
CA THR A 60 -12.20 -3.33 -10.35
C THR A 60 -13.31 -2.83 -9.45
N SER A 61 -13.81 -3.67 -8.53
CA SER A 61 -15.08 -3.41 -7.84
C SER A 61 -14.96 -2.47 -6.64
N PHE A 62 -13.78 -2.34 -6.02
CA PHE A 62 -13.60 -1.53 -4.81
C PHE A 62 -12.18 -0.94 -4.70
N GLN A 63 -12.08 0.20 -4.01
CA GLN A 63 -10.80 0.74 -3.56
C GLN A 63 -10.11 -0.30 -2.64
N PRO A 64 -8.82 -0.61 -2.86
CA PRO A 64 -8.09 -1.53 -1.99
C PRO A 64 -8.06 -1.02 -0.55
N ASN A 65 -8.09 -1.96 0.41
CA ASN A 65 -7.87 -1.63 1.80
C ASN A 65 -6.43 -1.14 2.03
N PRO A 66 -6.20 -0.29 3.05
CA PRO A 66 -4.87 0.09 3.46
C PRO A 66 -3.99 -1.13 3.79
N ILE A 67 -2.69 -0.99 3.55
CA ILE A 67 -1.70 -2.03 3.85
C ILE A 67 -0.78 -1.52 4.94
N PHE A 68 -0.57 -2.34 5.96
CA PHE A 68 0.30 -2.02 7.08
C PHE A 68 1.46 -3.01 7.09
N SER A 69 2.70 -2.55 7.01
CA SER A 69 3.89 -3.41 7.08
C SER A 69 4.16 -3.89 8.51
N THR A 70 4.99 -4.92 8.67
CA THR A 70 5.53 -5.29 10.00
C THR A 70 6.90 -4.68 10.25
N GLY A 71 7.57 -4.18 9.21
CA GLY A 71 8.89 -3.57 9.31
C GLY A 71 9.05 -2.29 8.49
N PRO A 72 10.29 -1.81 8.33
CA PRO A 72 10.59 -0.49 7.75
C PRO A 72 10.60 -0.51 6.21
N ALA A 73 10.13 -1.58 5.56
CA ALA A 73 10.23 -1.73 4.11
C ALA A 73 8.95 -2.32 3.51
N LEU A 74 8.57 -1.80 2.35
CA LEU A 74 7.57 -2.39 1.46
C LEU A 74 8.14 -2.48 0.05
N TYR A 75 7.88 -3.60 -0.62
CA TYR A 75 8.16 -3.79 -2.04
C TYR A 75 6.86 -4.02 -2.77
N ILE A 76 6.62 -3.26 -3.82
CA ILE A 76 5.34 -3.23 -4.54
C ILE A 76 5.63 -3.56 -6.00
N LYS A 77 4.86 -4.50 -6.54
CA LYS A 77 4.95 -4.96 -7.92
C LYS A 77 3.59 -4.80 -8.58
N PHE A 78 3.50 -3.89 -9.55
CA PHE A 78 2.31 -3.67 -10.34
C PHE A 78 2.51 -4.19 -11.76
N LEU A 79 1.73 -5.20 -12.10
CA LEU A 79 1.73 -5.90 -13.38
C LEU A 79 0.46 -5.53 -14.13
N VAL A 80 0.59 -4.84 -15.25
CA VAL A 80 -0.55 -4.51 -16.11
C VAL A 80 -0.22 -4.71 -17.58
N MET A 81 -1.07 -5.47 -18.25
CA MET A 81 -1.07 -5.61 -19.69
C MET A 81 -1.51 -4.30 -20.36
N PHE A 82 -0.86 -3.98 -21.48
CA PHE A 82 -1.19 -2.81 -22.31
C PHE A 82 -1.16 -1.44 -21.59
N ARG A 83 -0.58 -1.38 -20.38
CA ARG A 83 -0.43 -0.16 -19.56
C ARG A 83 -1.75 0.57 -19.25
N SER A 84 -2.85 -0.18 -19.14
CA SER A 84 -4.19 0.37 -18.94
C SER A 84 -4.56 0.60 -17.46
N GLY A 85 -3.69 0.29 -16.51
CA GLY A 85 -3.95 0.46 -15.07
C GLY A 85 -3.23 1.66 -14.46
N TYR A 86 -3.78 2.19 -13.37
CA TYR A 86 -3.20 3.30 -12.62
C TYR A 86 -3.42 3.13 -11.11
N PHE A 87 -2.62 3.83 -10.33
CA PHE A 87 -2.79 3.92 -8.89
C PHE A 87 -2.27 5.27 -8.38
N ASP A 88 -2.87 5.77 -7.32
CA ASP A 88 -2.36 6.86 -6.50
C ASP A 88 -2.36 6.38 -5.04
N MET A 89 -1.20 6.51 -4.40
CA MET A 89 -0.95 5.98 -3.07
C MET A 89 -0.19 6.97 -2.22
N ILE A 90 -0.59 7.08 -0.96
CA ILE A 90 0.10 7.86 0.07
C ILE A 90 0.61 6.89 1.13
N TYR A 91 1.78 7.17 1.69
CA TYR A 91 2.31 6.37 2.79
C TYR A 91 2.81 7.25 3.92
N THR A 92 2.76 6.70 5.13
CA THR A 92 3.42 7.29 6.30
C THR A 92 4.21 6.22 7.05
N THR A 93 5.21 6.65 7.79
CA THR A 93 5.98 5.81 8.70
C THR A 93 5.63 6.15 10.15
N THR A 94 5.67 5.16 11.03
CA THR A 94 5.41 5.36 12.47
C THR A 94 6.20 4.37 13.32
N ASP A 95 6.64 4.83 14.48
CA ASP A 95 7.25 4.03 15.56
C ASP A 95 6.22 3.65 16.66
N LYS A 96 4.96 4.10 16.54
CA LYS A 96 3.90 3.89 17.55
C LYS A 96 3.13 2.58 17.40
N GLY A 97 3.62 1.69 16.53
CA GLY A 97 3.00 0.41 16.23
C GLY A 97 2.30 0.39 14.87
N ARG A 98 2.00 -0.82 14.41
CA ARG A 98 1.51 -1.09 13.05
C ARG A 98 0.19 -0.38 12.77
N GLY A 99 0.21 0.57 11.83
CA GLY A 99 -0.96 1.35 11.45
C GLY A 99 -1.34 2.49 12.38
N CYS A 100 -0.55 2.75 13.43
CA CYS A 100 -0.88 3.74 14.46
C CYS A 100 -0.03 5.00 14.30
N GLY A 101 -0.68 6.09 13.89
CA GLY A 101 -0.03 7.40 13.76
C GLY A 101 0.84 7.57 12.52
N GLY A 102 1.59 8.67 12.50
CA GLY A 102 2.36 9.10 11.34
C GLY A 102 2.23 10.60 11.08
N GLN A 103 2.90 11.07 10.03
CA GLN A 103 2.83 12.46 9.59
C GLN A 103 2.42 12.53 8.13
N PHE A 104 1.44 13.39 7.85
CA PHE A 104 1.01 13.70 6.48
C PHE A 104 1.28 15.15 6.17
N ARG A 105 1.80 15.39 4.96
CA ARG A 105 2.10 16.74 4.44
C ARG A 105 1.40 17.06 3.12
N GLU A 106 0.72 16.06 2.59
CA GLU A 106 -0.01 16.09 1.34
C GLU A 106 -1.29 16.93 1.53
N PRO A 107 -1.70 17.71 0.52
CA PRO A 107 -2.89 18.55 0.59
C PRO A 107 -4.19 17.75 0.64
N TYR A 108 -4.15 16.50 0.21
CA TYR A 108 -5.23 15.53 0.31
C TYR A 108 -4.66 14.13 0.54
N GLY A 109 -5.49 13.22 1.03
CA GLY A 109 -5.10 11.85 1.29
C GLY A 109 -6.13 11.14 2.16
N LYS A 110 -5.82 9.90 2.53
CA LYS A 110 -6.67 9.06 3.37
C LYS A 110 -5.82 8.40 4.44
N PHE A 111 -6.39 8.24 5.63
CA PHE A 111 -5.87 7.38 6.68
C PHE A 111 -7.03 6.60 7.30
N SER A 112 -6.71 5.56 8.06
CA SER A 112 -7.71 4.70 8.70
C SER A 112 -7.26 4.31 10.10
N SER A 113 -8.17 3.70 10.86
CA SER A 113 -7.82 3.02 12.10
C SER A 113 -6.72 1.97 11.86
N PRO A 114 -5.89 1.67 12.88
CA PRO A 114 -4.88 0.63 12.77
C PRO A 114 -5.50 -0.70 12.33
N LEU A 115 -4.86 -1.36 11.36
CA LEU A 115 -5.24 -2.68 10.85
C LEU A 115 -6.64 -2.75 10.20
N TYR A 116 -7.24 -1.62 9.84
CA TYR A 116 -8.48 -1.58 9.04
C TYR A 116 -8.34 -2.49 7.80
N PRO A 117 -9.37 -3.29 7.42
CA PRO A 117 -10.75 -3.27 7.90
C PRO A 117 -11.02 -4.14 9.13
N SER A 118 -9.97 -4.70 9.75
CA SER A 118 -10.16 -5.50 10.96
C SER A 118 -10.69 -4.62 12.11
N PRO A 119 -11.52 -5.17 13.01
CA PRO A 119 -11.94 -4.47 14.20
C PRO A 119 -10.72 -4.01 15.02
N TYR A 120 -10.84 -2.83 15.61
CA TYR A 120 -9.82 -2.30 16.50
C TYR A 120 -9.77 -3.16 17.78
N LYS A 121 -8.62 -3.77 18.06
CA LYS A 121 -8.50 -4.82 19.09
C LYS A 121 -8.00 -4.34 20.46
N GLU A 122 -7.47 -3.12 20.56
CA GLU A 122 -6.81 -2.62 21.77
C GLU A 122 -7.24 -1.20 22.09
N ASP A 123 -7.23 -0.82 23.36
CA ASP A 123 -7.44 0.56 23.83
C ASP A 123 -6.20 1.45 23.57
N ASN A 124 -5.68 1.42 22.36
CA ASN A 124 -4.52 2.23 21.98
C ASN A 124 -4.97 3.64 21.57
N SER A 125 -4.18 4.64 21.94
CA SER A 125 -4.40 6.04 21.52
C SER A 125 -3.45 6.38 20.38
N CYS A 126 -3.97 6.37 19.14
CA CYS A 126 -3.21 6.74 17.95
C CYS A 126 -3.39 8.21 17.59
N ARG A 127 -2.29 8.86 17.19
CA ARG A 127 -2.27 10.27 16.76
C ARG A 127 -1.56 10.38 15.41
N TRP A 128 -2.24 11.03 14.46
CA TRP A 128 -1.66 11.42 13.17
C TRP A 128 -1.51 12.94 13.16
N ASP A 129 -0.34 13.42 12.78
CA ASP A 129 -0.09 14.86 12.64
C ASP A 129 -0.18 15.25 11.16
N ILE A 130 -1.07 16.19 10.83
CA ILE A 130 -1.33 16.64 9.46
C ILE A 130 -0.90 18.10 9.33
N SER A 131 -0.05 18.40 8.35
CA SER A 131 0.44 19.76 8.10
C SER A 131 0.40 20.08 6.60
N VAL A 132 -0.54 20.93 6.18
CA VAL A 132 -0.71 21.30 4.78
C VAL A 132 -0.05 22.66 4.51
N PRO A 133 0.80 22.80 3.48
CA PRO A 133 1.35 24.10 3.10
C PRO A 133 0.24 25.07 2.62
N HIS A 134 0.40 26.35 2.94
CA HIS A 134 -0.50 27.44 2.56
C HIS A 134 -0.32 27.88 1.10
#